data_AF-A0A920V3E3-F1
#
_entry.id   AF-A0A920V3E3-F1
#
_cell.length_a   1.000
_cell.length_b   1.000
_cell.length_c   1.000
_cell.angle_alpha   90.00
_cell.angle_beta   90.00
_cell.angle_gamma   90.00
#
_symmetry.space_group_name_H-M   'P 1'
#
loop_
_entity.id
_entity.type
_entity.pdbx_description
1 polymer ?
#
loop_
_entity_poly.entity_id
_entity_poly.type
_entity_poly.pdbx_seq_one_letter_code
_entity_poly.pdbx_strand_id
1 'polypeptide(L)'
;MPSETNRHTFTVSLVLCLVCSFLVSGAAVLLRDLQEENVADSRRRNILMAAFPLELPDEGSFAEFYSSRNVAGIAEYFEEHVESFRVDLQDGETVPTTDAERDYDQVKAAKNPGREPKLDLRQNPQRDLAGIKAREDVGWVYVVRDDHEGVAVETIVLPIRGYGLWSTLKGFLAIDAKALARGPAETTVRGLTYYEHGETPGLGGEVDNPTWKAKWPGRRFLTGVECKIAGDQKSRWRL
;
A
#
# COMPACT_ATOMS: atom_id res chain seq x y z
N MET A 1 -20.31 -30.16 46.62
CA MET A 1 -20.29 -29.51 45.29
C MET A 1 -21.08 -28.23 45.44
N PRO A 2 -20.49 -27.03 45.34
CA PRO A 2 -21.24 -25.80 45.57
C PRO A 2 -22.23 -25.60 44.43
N SER A 3 -23.44 -25.17 44.77
CA SER A 3 -24.53 -24.91 43.84
C SER A 3 -24.21 -23.69 42.98
N GLU A 4 -23.74 -23.92 41.75
CA GLU A 4 -23.77 -22.92 40.67
C GLU A 4 -25.21 -22.41 40.54
N THR A 5 -25.47 -21.24 41.12
CA THR A 5 -26.77 -20.57 41.01
C THR A 5 -26.70 -19.67 39.79
N ASN A 6 -27.70 -19.70 38.90
CA ASN A 6 -27.75 -18.86 37.69
C ASN A 6 -27.35 -17.40 37.95
N ARG A 7 -27.70 -16.85 39.13
CA ARG A 7 -27.33 -15.50 39.59
C ARG A 7 -25.82 -15.26 39.74
N HIS A 8 -25.05 -16.25 40.18
CA HIS A 8 -23.59 -16.16 40.27
C HIS A 8 -22.97 -16.13 38.88
N THR A 9 -23.42 -16.99 37.98
CA THR A 9 -22.98 -17.01 36.58
C THR A 9 -23.23 -15.67 35.90
N PHE A 10 -24.44 -15.10 36.04
CA PHE A 10 -24.78 -13.78 35.48
C PHE A 10 -23.92 -12.65 36.07
N THR A 11 -23.68 -12.65 37.38
CA THR A 11 -22.85 -11.62 38.05
C THR A 11 -21.39 -11.70 37.58
N VAL A 12 -20.82 -12.91 37.53
CA VAL A 12 -19.43 -13.12 37.09
C VAL A 12 -19.27 -12.71 35.62
N SER A 13 -20.20 -13.12 34.74
CA SER A 13 -20.15 -12.71 33.34
C SER A 13 -20.28 -11.20 33.18
N LEU A 14 -21.16 -10.53 33.94
CA LEU A 14 -21.33 -9.08 33.88
C LEU A 14 -20.04 -8.36 34.29
N VAL A 15 -19.45 -8.75 35.42
CA VAL A 15 -18.21 -8.15 35.92
C VAL A 15 -17.06 -8.39 34.93
N LEU A 16 -16.92 -9.62 34.42
CA LEU A 16 -15.90 -9.94 33.43
C LEU A 16 -16.07 -9.09 32.16
N CYS A 17 -17.28 -8.99 31.61
CA CYS A 17 -17.56 -8.16 30.45
C CYS A 17 -17.22 -6.68 30.71
N LEU A 18 -17.60 -6.14 31.88
CA LEU A 18 -17.30 -4.75 32.23
C LEU A 18 -15.79 -4.50 32.33
N VAL A 19 -15.06 -5.38 33.03
CA VAL A 19 -13.61 -5.26 33.19
C VAL A 19 -12.89 -5.41 31.85
N CYS A 20 -13.24 -6.42 31.04
CA CYS A 20 -12.65 -6.62 29.72
C CYS A 20 -12.94 -5.44 28.79
N SER A 21 -14.18 -4.93 28.76
CA SER A 21 -14.55 -3.79 27.91
C SER A 21 -13.80 -2.52 28.32
N PHE A 22 -13.65 -2.26 29.62
CA PHE A 22 -12.90 -1.11 30.13
C PHE A 22 -11.40 -1.21 29.79
N LEU A 23 -10.78 -2.38 29.97
CA LEU A 23 -9.36 -2.57 29.66
C LEU A 23 -9.08 -2.42 28.17
N VAL A 24 -9.89 -3.05 27.30
CA VAL A 24 -9.72 -2.97 25.84
C VAL A 24 -9.97 -1.55 25.33
N SER A 25 -11.05 -0.90 25.79
CA SER A 25 -11.36 0.47 25.39
C SER A 25 -10.31 1.46 25.92
N GLY A 26 -9.82 1.26 27.15
CA GLY A 26 -8.79 2.09 27.76
C GLY A 26 -7.48 2.00 26.98
N ALA A 27 -7.02 0.78 26.67
CA ALA A 27 -5.83 0.57 25.86
C ALA A 27 -5.96 1.19 24.46
N ALA A 28 -7.11 1.01 23.79
CA ALA A 28 -7.34 1.54 22.46
C ALA A 28 -7.30 3.08 22.40
N VAL A 29 -7.91 3.76 23.38
CA VAL A 29 -7.99 5.23 23.37
C VAL A 29 -6.68 5.86 23.85
N LEU A 30 -6.03 5.31 24.88
CA LEU A 30 -4.78 5.87 25.43
C LEU A 30 -3.59 5.71 24.48
N LEU A 31 -3.56 4.63 23.68
CA LEU A 31 -2.47 4.37 22.74
C LEU A 31 -2.83 4.76 21.29
N ARG A 32 -3.99 5.36 21.05
CA ARG A 32 -4.47 5.62 19.68
C ARG A 32 -3.46 6.42 18.85
N ASP A 33 -3.00 7.53 19.40
CA ASP A 33 -2.10 8.44 18.67
C ASP A 33 -0.75 7.76 18.36
N LEU A 34 -0.23 6.97 19.31
CA LEU A 34 0.97 6.15 19.09
C LEU A 34 0.74 5.04 18.04
N GLN A 35 -0.45 4.45 17.98
CA GLN A 35 -0.78 3.45 16.97
C GLN A 35 -0.86 4.08 15.58
N GLU A 36 -1.50 5.25 15.47
CA GLU A 36 -1.64 5.98 14.20
C GLU A 36 -0.28 6.40 13.65
N GLU A 37 0.63 6.90 14.49
CA GLU A 37 2.00 7.24 14.12
C GLU A 37 2.79 5.99 13.66
N ASN A 38 2.71 4.89 14.43
CA ASN A 38 3.39 3.64 14.05
C ASN A 38 2.86 3.04 12.74
N VAL A 39 1.56 3.17 12.47
CA VAL A 39 0.95 2.74 11.19
C VAL A 39 1.43 3.62 10.04
N ALA A 40 1.51 4.94 10.25
CA ALA A 40 2.03 5.86 9.25
C ALA A 40 3.51 5.56 8.92
N ASP A 41 4.33 5.33 9.94
CA ASP A 41 5.74 4.99 9.78
C ASP A 41 5.94 3.61 9.15
N SER A 42 5.17 2.60 9.57
CA SER A 42 5.20 1.29 8.93
C SER A 42 4.85 1.38 7.43
N ARG A 43 3.87 2.22 7.07
CA ARG A 43 3.51 2.46 5.68
C ARG A 43 4.64 3.15 4.91
N ARG A 44 5.26 4.18 5.48
CA ARG A 44 6.44 4.86 4.90
C ARG A 44 7.59 3.88 4.71
N ARG A 45 7.90 3.02 5.69
CA ARG A 45 8.95 1.99 5.57
C ARG A 45 8.67 1.06 4.40
N ASN A 46 7.44 0.58 4.29
CA ASN A 46 7.07 -0.31 3.19
C ASN A 46 7.15 0.35 1.80
N ILE A 47 6.87 1.66 1.69
CA ILE A 47 7.10 2.40 0.45
C ILE A 47 8.59 2.38 0.09
N LEU A 48 9.47 2.62 1.06
CA LEU A 48 10.92 2.59 0.85
C LEU A 48 11.44 1.18 0.56
N MET A 49 10.95 0.14 1.24
CA MET A 49 11.31 -1.26 0.96
C MET A 49 10.93 -1.67 -0.47
N ALA A 50 9.79 -1.19 -0.97
CA ALA A 50 9.42 -1.42 -2.37
C ALA A 50 10.38 -0.67 -3.32
N ALA A 51 10.77 0.56 -2.99
CA ALA A 51 11.64 1.38 -3.84
C ALA A 51 13.09 0.90 -3.87
N PHE A 52 13.62 0.39 -2.75
CA PHE A 52 15.00 -0.04 -2.58
C PHE A 52 15.10 -1.49 -2.07
N PRO A 53 14.58 -2.49 -2.78
CA PRO A 53 14.50 -3.86 -2.25
C PRO A 53 15.87 -4.54 -2.06
N LEU A 54 16.93 -4.00 -2.66
CA LEU A 54 18.29 -4.49 -2.47
C LEU A 54 18.96 -3.91 -1.21
N GLU A 55 18.66 -2.65 -0.88
CA GLU A 55 19.22 -1.96 0.30
C GLU A 55 18.33 -2.15 1.54
N LEU A 56 17.03 -2.40 1.33
CA LEU A 56 16.02 -2.59 2.37
C LEU A 56 15.30 -3.95 2.21
N PRO A 57 16.02 -5.09 2.31
CA PRO A 57 15.41 -6.42 2.27
C PRO A 57 14.51 -6.71 3.48
N ASP A 58 14.79 -6.10 4.63
CA ASP A 58 14.05 -6.25 5.88
C ASP A 58 14.12 -4.99 6.76
N GLU A 59 13.39 -4.98 7.87
CA GLU A 59 13.33 -3.82 8.78
C GLU A 59 14.67 -3.50 9.48
N GLY A 60 15.58 -4.47 9.58
CA GLY A 60 16.89 -4.29 10.20
C GLY A 60 17.83 -3.42 9.38
N SER A 61 17.60 -3.31 8.06
CA SER A 61 18.47 -2.57 7.13
C SER A 61 18.29 -1.05 7.19
N PHE A 62 17.22 -0.54 7.81
CA PHE A 62 16.92 0.90 7.85
C PHE A 62 17.99 1.74 8.56
N ALA A 63 18.62 1.21 9.62
CA ALA A 63 19.64 1.95 10.35
C ALA A 63 20.85 2.27 9.46
N GLU A 64 21.31 1.29 8.67
CA GLU A 64 22.39 1.47 7.71
C GLU A 64 21.97 2.36 6.54
N PHE A 65 20.75 2.16 6.02
CA PHE A 65 20.19 2.97 4.94
C PHE A 65 20.15 4.47 5.26
N TYR A 66 19.72 4.85 6.47
CA TYR A 66 19.70 6.25 6.88
C TYR A 66 21.11 6.79 7.17
N SER A 67 21.96 5.99 7.81
CA SER A 67 23.33 6.39 8.10
C SER A 67 24.15 6.62 6.83
N SER A 68 23.96 5.83 5.77
CA SER A 68 24.69 5.99 4.51
C SER A 68 24.31 7.27 3.77
N ARG A 69 23.09 7.77 4.00
CA ARG A 69 22.54 9.00 3.41
C ARG A 69 22.66 10.23 4.31
N ASN A 70 23.20 10.06 5.52
CA ASN A 70 23.31 11.12 6.53
C ASN A 70 21.96 11.77 6.87
N VAL A 71 20.92 10.94 7.03
CA VAL A 71 19.57 11.35 7.42
C VAL A 71 19.25 10.80 8.82
N ALA A 72 18.54 11.55 9.67
CA ALA A 72 18.28 11.14 11.05
C ALA A 72 17.26 9.99 11.16
N GLY A 73 16.38 9.85 10.17
CA GLY A 73 15.42 8.75 10.14
C GLY A 73 14.34 8.90 9.07
N ILE A 74 13.25 8.19 9.27
CA ILE A 74 12.21 8.03 8.25
C ILE A 74 11.50 9.32 7.87
N ALA A 75 11.17 10.18 8.84
CA ALA A 75 10.41 11.38 8.59
C ALA A 75 11.17 12.36 7.69
N GLU A 76 12.44 12.62 8.03
CA GLU A 76 13.34 13.48 7.25
C GLU A 76 13.59 12.90 5.85
N TYR A 77 13.86 11.59 5.75
CA TYR A 77 14.04 10.97 4.42
C TYR A 77 12.80 11.12 3.55
N PHE A 78 11.61 10.88 4.11
CA PHE A 78 10.36 10.96 3.37
C PHE A 78 10.05 12.40 2.92
N GLU A 79 10.35 13.39 3.75
CA GLU A 79 10.14 14.80 3.42
C GLU A 79 11.07 15.27 2.30
N GLU A 80 12.33 14.83 2.31
CA GLU A 80 13.33 15.25 1.31
C GLU A 80 13.25 14.48 -0.01
N HIS A 81 12.89 13.19 0.03
CA HIS A 81 13.07 12.26 -1.09
C HIS A 81 11.76 11.69 -1.65
N VAL A 82 10.61 11.91 -1.00
CA VAL A 82 9.34 11.30 -1.41
C VAL A 82 8.24 12.34 -1.65
N GLU A 83 7.85 12.46 -2.92
CA GLU A 83 6.69 13.26 -3.32
C GLU A 83 5.44 12.38 -3.39
N SER A 84 4.33 12.85 -2.81
CA SER A 84 3.05 12.12 -2.77
C SER A 84 2.01 12.80 -3.67
N PHE A 85 1.47 12.06 -4.62
CA PHE A 85 0.45 12.53 -5.56
C PHE A 85 -0.85 11.78 -5.35
N ARG A 86 -1.97 12.50 -5.48
CA ARG A 86 -3.27 11.88 -5.69
C ARG A 86 -3.54 11.85 -7.18
N VAL A 87 -4.03 10.72 -7.68
CA VAL A 87 -4.23 10.48 -9.11
C VAL A 87 -5.63 9.92 -9.33
N ASP A 88 -6.36 10.47 -10.28
CA ASP A 88 -7.62 9.89 -10.74
C ASP A 88 -7.32 8.62 -11.56
N LEU A 89 -7.86 7.49 -11.12
CA LEU A 89 -7.58 6.18 -11.69
C LEU A 89 -8.39 5.89 -12.96
N GLN A 90 -9.18 6.84 -13.46
CA GLN A 90 -9.88 6.75 -14.73
C GLN A 90 -9.04 7.30 -15.89
N ASP A 91 -8.41 8.46 -15.71
CA ASP A 91 -7.63 9.16 -16.74
C ASP A 91 -6.12 9.24 -16.44
N GLY A 92 -5.71 9.03 -15.19
CA GLY A 92 -4.33 9.12 -14.74
C GLY A 92 -3.87 10.55 -14.42
N GLU A 93 -4.77 11.53 -14.38
CA GLU A 93 -4.43 12.91 -14.06
C GLU A 93 -4.23 13.12 -12.55
N THR A 94 -3.32 14.04 -12.21
CA THR A 94 -3.10 14.40 -10.82
C THR A 94 -4.27 15.23 -10.29
N VAL A 95 -4.70 14.90 -9.08
CA VAL A 95 -5.72 15.63 -8.34
C VAL A 95 -5.01 16.49 -7.29
N PRO A 96 -5.33 17.79 -7.18
CA PRO A 96 -4.77 18.64 -6.13
C PRO A 96 -4.97 18.02 -4.74
N THR A 97 -3.93 18.06 -3.92
CA THR A 97 -4.00 17.62 -2.53
C THR A 97 -4.17 18.85 -1.66
N THR A 98 -5.38 19.07 -1.14
CA THR A 98 -5.63 20.11 -0.15
C THR A 98 -5.27 19.64 1.26
N ASP A 99 -5.14 20.57 2.21
CA ASP A 99 -4.90 20.26 3.62
C ASP A 99 -5.92 19.28 4.22
N ALA A 100 -7.18 19.35 3.77
CA ALA A 100 -8.26 18.46 4.19
C ALA A 100 -8.13 17.03 3.65
N GLU A 101 -7.27 16.83 2.64
CA GLU A 101 -7.08 15.55 1.95
C GLU A 101 -5.77 14.88 2.32
N ARG A 102 -4.99 15.46 3.25
CA ARG A 102 -3.80 14.82 3.83
C ARG A 102 -4.14 13.47 4.46
N ASP A 103 -5.30 13.37 5.11
CA ASP A 103 -5.79 12.16 5.77
C ASP A 103 -6.66 11.29 4.84
N TYR A 104 -6.54 11.46 3.52
CA TYR A 104 -7.33 10.71 2.55
C TYR A 104 -7.03 9.19 2.62
N ASP A 105 -8.03 8.43 3.06
CA ASP A 105 -8.00 6.96 3.09
C ASP A 105 -8.67 6.39 1.83
N GLN A 106 -7.83 5.99 0.86
CA GLN A 106 -8.29 5.39 -0.39
C GLN A 106 -9.08 4.08 -0.21
N VAL A 107 -8.85 3.32 0.88
CA VAL A 107 -9.58 2.07 1.14
C VAL A 107 -10.98 2.36 1.67
N LYS A 108 -11.13 3.37 2.53
CA LYS A 108 -12.46 3.89 2.91
C LYS A 108 -13.18 4.49 1.70
N ALA A 109 -12.49 5.28 0.88
CA ALA A 109 -13.06 5.91 -0.31
C ALA A 109 -13.60 4.88 -1.32
N ALA A 110 -12.95 3.72 -1.45
CA ALA A 110 -13.43 2.64 -2.31
C ALA A 110 -14.82 2.11 -1.95
N LYS A 111 -15.29 2.30 -0.70
CA LYS A 111 -16.65 1.87 -0.31
C LYS A 111 -17.73 2.79 -0.85
N ASN A 112 -17.42 4.06 -1.07
CA ASN A 112 -18.32 5.10 -1.58
C ASN A 112 -17.58 5.96 -2.62
N PRO A 113 -17.30 5.43 -3.83
CA PRO A 113 -16.70 6.20 -4.90
C PRO A 113 -17.61 7.39 -5.24
N GLY A 114 -17.02 8.59 -5.28
CA GLY A 114 -17.74 9.85 -5.35
C GLY A 114 -17.99 10.33 -6.78
N ARG A 115 -17.32 9.77 -7.78
CA ARG A 115 -17.41 10.18 -9.18
C ARG A 115 -18.11 9.12 -10.03
N GLU A 116 -18.99 9.57 -10.92
CA GLU A 116 -19.64 8.71 -11.92
C GLU A 116 -18.81 8.69 -13.23
N PRO A 117 -18.69 7.53 -13.92
CA PRO A 117 -19.29 6.26 -13.57
C PRO A 117 -18.54 5.59 -12.43
N LYS A 118 -19.25 5.25 -11.36
CA LYS A 118 -18.65 4.50 -10.25
C LYS A 118 -18.12 3.19 -10.80
N LEU A 119 -16.82 2.92 -10.65
CA LEU A 119 -16.29 1.60 -10.94
C LEU A 119 -16.67 0.62 -9.83
N ASP A 120 -17.98 0.33 -9.72
CA ASP A 120 -18.49 -0.73 -8.87
C ASP A 120 -18.18 -2.07 -9.55
N LEU A 121 -17.10 -2.70 -9.12
CA LEU A 121 -16.64 -3.96 -9.67
C LEU A 121 -17.63 -5.10 -9.38
N ARG A 122 -18.57 -4.94 -8.43
CA ARG A 122 -19.68 -5.88 -8.23
C ARG A 122 -20.61 -5.94 -9.44
N GLN A 123 -20.77 -4.81 -10.16
CA GLN A 123 -21.59 -4.72 -11.36
C GLN A 123 -20.82 -5.18 -12.61
N ASN A 124 -19.49 -5.27 -12.53
CA ASN A 124 -18.62 -5.74 -13.60
C ASN A 124 -17.65 -6.83 -13.09
N PRO A 125 -18.12 -8.05 -12.73
CA PRO A 125 -17.28 -9.08 -12.13
C PRO A 125 -16.08 -9.49 -12.98
N GLN A 126 -16.20 -9.38 -14.31
CA GLN A 126 -15.10 -9.65 -15.25
C GLN A 126 -13.91 -8.69 -15.07
N ARG A 127 -14.14 -7.51 -14.48
CA ARG A 127 -13.10 -6.53 -14.14
C ARG A 127 -12.58 -6.69 -12.70
N ASP A 128 -13.24 -7.48 -11.85
CA ASP A 128 -12.85 -7.74 -10.45
C ASP A 128 -11.79 -8.86 -10.35
N LEU A 129 -10.70 -8.76 -11.14
CA LEU A 129 -9.65 -9.78 -11.16
C LEU A 129 -8.96 -9.96 -9.80
N ALA A 130 -8.92 -8.89 -8.99
CA ALA A 130 -8.31 -8.88 -7.67
C ALA A 130 -9.29 -9.19 -6.53
N GLY A 131 -10.57 -9.46 -6.82
CA GLY A 131 -11.57 -9.81 -5.81
C GLY A 131 -11.87 -8.71 -4.78
N ILE A 132 -11.60 -7.45 -5.09
CA ILE A 132 -11.71 -6.31 -4.16
C ILE A 132 -13.12 -5.72 -4.08
N LYS A 133 -14.02 -6.11 -4.99
CA LYS A 133 -15.44 -5.69 -5.07
C LYS A 133 -15.67 -4.21 -5.38
N ALA A 134 -14.78 -3.31 -4.95
CA ALA A 134 -14.83 -1.90 -5.26
C ALA A 134 -13.43 -1.30 -5.31
N ARG A 135 -13.27 -0.29 -6.17
CA ARG A 135 -12.06 0.51 -6.33
C ARG A 135 -12.40 1.98 -6.13
N GLU A 136 -11.51 2.69 -5.47
CA GLU A 136 -11.51 4.13 -5.37
C GLU A 136 -11.38 4.79 -6.75
N ASP A 137 -11.92 6.00 -6.88
CA ASP A 137 -11.72 6.83 -8.07
C ASP A 137 -10.35 7.51 -8.02
N VAL A 138 -9.92 7.94 -6.83
CA VAL A 138 -8.64 8.63 -6.63
C VAL A 138 -7.71 7.77 -5.77
N GLY A 139 -6.52 7.46 -6.26
CA GLY A 139 -5.50 6.70 -5.54
C GLY A 139 -4.27 7.54 -5.18
N TRP A 140 -3.50 7.10 -4.19
CA TRP A 140 -2.17 7.66 -3.93
C TRP A 140 -1.14 7.06 -4.88
N VAL A 141 -0.16 7.87 -5.27
CA VAL A 141 1.06 7.48 -5.98
C VAL A 141 2.23 8.20 -5.32
N TYR A 142 3.33 7.50 -5.08
CA TYR A 142 4.52 8.10 -4.47
C TYR A 142 5.66 8.09 -5.47
N VAL A 143 6.37 9.20 -5.61
CA VAL A 143 7.58 9.29 -6.41
C VAL A 143 8.76 9.43 -5.46
N VAL A 144 9.64 8.44 -5.47
CA VAL A 144 10.86 8.41 -4.67
C VAL A 144 12.02 8.83 -5.57
N ARG A 145 12.72 9.90 -5.17
CA ARG A 145 13.90 10.44 -5.85
C ARG A 145 15.05 10.42 -4.88
N ASP A 146 16.12 9.73 -5.24
CA ASP A 146 17.33 9.62 -4.44
C ASP A 146 18.56 9.67 -5.35
N ASP A 147 19.60 10.37 -4.93
CA ASP A 147 20.86 10.50 -5.68
C ASP A 147 22.04 10.21 -4.75
N HIS A 148 21.97 9.05 -4.09
CA HIS A 148 23.02 8.54 -3.24
C HIS A 148 24.17 7.98 -4.09
N GLU A 149 25.42 8.33 -3.73
CA GLU A 149 26.64 7.89 -4.41
C GLU A 149 26.68 8.11 -5.94
N GLY A 150 25.94 9.10 -6.44
CA GLY A 150 25.83 9.40 -7.87
C GLY A 150 24.97 8.40 -8.65
N VAL A 151 24.21 7.56 -7.95
CA VAL A 151 23.24 6.64 -8.51
C VAL A 151 21.84 7.23 -8.34
N ALA A 152 21.43 8.05 -9.31
CA ALA A 152 20.09 8.63 -9.33
C ALA A 152 19.01 7.55 -9.52
N VAL A 153 18.30 7.25 -8.43
CA VAL A 153 17.11 6.41 -8.35
C VAL A 153 15.88 7.29 -8.47
N GLU A 154 15.07 7.02 -9.49
CA GLU A 154 13.71 7.55 -9.59
C GLU A 154 12.75 6.39 -9.72
N THR A 155 11.84 6.28 -8.75
CA THR A 155 10.92 5.15 -8.63
C THR A 155 9.50 5.67 -8.40
N ILE A 156 8.55 5.14 -9.15
CA ILE A 156 7.12 5.37 -8.90
C ILE A 156 6.60 4.19 -8.08
N VAL A 157 6.01 4.46 -6.94
CA VAL A 157 5.46 3.46 -6.01
C VAL A 157 3.94 3.54 -6.01
N LEU A 158 3.33 2.42 -6.37
CA LEU A 158 1.88 2.28 -6.53
C LEU A 158 1.32 1.41 -5.40
N PRO A 159 0.37 1.91 -4.59
CA PRO A 159 -0.40 1.06 -3.69
C PRO A 159 -1.19 0.03 -4.51
N ILE A 160 -1.07 -1.23 -4.13
CA ILE A 160 -1.85 -2.32 -4.73
C ILE A 160 -2.60 -3.09 -3.64
N ARG A 161 -3.72 -3.70 -4.02
CA ARG A 161 -4.41 -4.65 -3.15
C ARG A 161 -5.16 -5.72 -3.94
N GLY A 162 -5.28 -6.90 -3.35
CA GLY A 162 -6.02 -8.02 -3.91
C GLY A 162 -6.38 -9.05 -2.84
N TYR A 163 -7.49 -9.76 -3.06
CA TYR A 163 -7.95 -10.82 -2.16
C TYR A 163 -7.14 -12.10 -2.39
N GLY A 164 -6.51 -12.60 -1.33
CA GLY A 164 -5.82 -13.88 -1.26
C GLY A 164 -6.77 -15.02 -0.90
N LEU A 165 -6.27 -16.00 -0.16
CA LEU A 165 -7.10 -17.11 0.30
C LEU A 165 -7.89 -16.73 1.55
N TRP A 166 -7.25 -16.01 2.49
CA TRP A 166 -7.83 -15.71 3.79
C TRP A 166 -8.13 -14.24 4.00
N SER A 167 -7.42 -13.36 3.30
CA SER A 167 -7.42 -11.93 3.57
C SER A 167 -7.19 -11.08 2.31
N THR A 168 -7.41 -9.78 2.42
CA THR A 168 -6.93 -8.83 1.40
C THR A 168 -5.47 -8.53 1.68
N LEU A 169 -4.59 -8.85 0.72
CA LEU A 169 -3.21 -8.42 0.74
C LEU A 169 -3.14 -6.97 0.25
N LYS A 170 -2.50 -6.10 1.04
CA LYS A 170 -2.21 -4.71 0.67
C LYS A 170 -0.71 -4.51 0.62
N GLY A 171 -0.25 -3.86 -0.44
CA GLY A 171 1.16 -3.73 -0.73
C GLY A 171 1.51 -2.53 -1.57
N PHE A 172 2.78 -2.47 -1.95
CA PHE A 172 3.34 -1.46 -2.82
C PHE A 172 4.13 -2.12 -3.94
N LEU A 173 3.81 -1.74 -5.17
CA LEU A 173 4.58 -2.08 -6.36
C LEU A 173 5.40 -0.86 -6.78
N ALA A 174 6.72 -1.00 -6.77
CA ALA A 174 7.64 0.01 -7.22
C ALA A 174 8.06 -0.25 -8.67
N ILE A 175 8.06 0.77 -9.51
CA ILE A 175 8.44 0.70 -10.92
C ILE A 175 9.52 1.73 -11.23
N ASP A 176 10.47 1.36 -12.09
CA ASP A 176 11.54 2.26 -12.50
C ASP A 176 10.98 3.36 -13.41
N ALA A 177 11.09 4.61 -12.97
CA ALA A 177 10.52 5.75 -13.69
C ALA A 177 11.23 6.01 -15.03
N LYS A 178 12.56 5.82 -15.09
CA LYS A 178 13.34 5.96 -16.31
C LYS A 178 12.94 4.89 -17.34
N ALA A 179 12.66 3.67 -16.88
CA ALA A 179 12.18 2.57 -17.72
C ALA A 179 10.76 2.84 -18.24
N LEU A 180 9.86 3.34 -17.39
CA LEU A 180 8.53 3.76 -17.82
C LEU A 180 8.59 4.89 -18.84
N ALA A 181 9.48 5.87 -18.66
CA ALA A 181 9.66 6.99 -19.57
C ALA A 181 10.14 6.57 -20.98
N ARG A 182 10.88 5.44 -21.08
CA ARG A 182 11.24 4.84 -22.39
C ARG A 182 10.07 4.11 -23.05
N GLY A 183 9.10 3.66 -22.26
CA GLY A 183 7.80 3.20 -22.73
C GLY A 183 7.20 2.07 -21.89
N PRO A 184 5.90 1.77 -22.06
CA PRO A 184 5.23 0.70 -21.32
C PRO A 184 5.93 -0.65 -21.45
N ALA A 185 6.36 -1.01 -22.66
CA ALA A 185 7.04 -2.28 -22.94
C ALA A 185 8.40 -2.43 -22.23
N GLU A 186 9.03 -1.31 -21.85
CA GLU A 186 10.30 -1.29 -21.12
C GLU A 186 10.11 -1.17 -19.61
N THR A 187 8.88 -0.95 -19.13
CA THR A 187 8.59 -0.77 -17.71
C THR A 187 8.99 -2.00 -16.92
N THR A 188 9.88 -1.79 -15.97
CA THR A 188 10.38 -2.84 -15.07
C THR A 188 9.99 -2.54 -13.63
N VAL A 189 9.66 -3.61 -12.91
CA VAL A 189 9.49 -3.59 -11.46
C VAL A 189 10.83 -3.32 -10.80
N ARG A 190 10.87 -2.35 -9.89
CA ARG A 190 11.96 -2.14 -8.93
C ARG A 190 11.82 -3.12 -7.78
N GLY A 191 10.65 -3.18 -7.15
CA GLY A 191 10.37 -4.06 -6.02
C GLY A 191 8.87 -4.23 -5.75
N LEU A 192 8.56 -5.20 -4.88
CA LEU A 192 7.21 -5.47 -4.39
C LEU A 192 7.29 -5.79 -2.90
N THR A 193 6.44 -5.16 -2.10
CA THR A 193 6.22 -5.54 -0.70
C THR A 193 4.74 -5.59 -0.37
N TYR A 194 4.37 -6.40 0.61
CA TYR A 194 3.07 -6.37 1.27
C TYR A 194 3.27 -5.87 2.70
N TYR A 195 2.36 -5.01 3.17
CA TYR A 195 2.42 -4.41 4.51
C TYR A 195 1.24 -4.84 5.39
N GLU A 196 0.19 -5.42 4.81
CA GLU A 196 -0.95 -5.94 5.54
C GLU A 196 -1.51 -7.17 4.82
N HIS A 197 -1.54 -8.30 5.53
CA HIS A 197 -2.26 -9.51 5.15
C HIS A 197 -2.50 -10.41 6.37
N GLY A 198 -3.43 -11.35 6.24
CA GLY A 198 -3.76 -12.38 7.23
C GLY A 198 -3.56 -13.80 6.71
N GLU A 199 -2.68 -13.99 5.72
CA GLU A 199 -2.37 -15.32 5.19
C GLU A 199 -1.58 -16.20 6.18
N THR A 200 -1.65 -17.51 6.01
CA THR A 200 -0.98 -18.48 6.90
C THR A 200 0.55 -18.39 6.76
N PRO A 201 1.32 -18.21 7.87
CA PRO A 201 2.78 -18.26 7.85
C PRO A 201 3.31 -19.57 7.28
N GLY A 202 4.36 -19.52 6.45
CA GLY A 202 4.94 -20.68 5.78
C GLY A 202 4.16 -21.18 4.55
N LEU A 203 3.03 -20.55 4.21
CA LEU A 203 2.24 -20.82 2.99
C LEU A 203 1.98 -19.52 2.24
N GLY A 204 0.81 -18.91 2.40
CA GLY A 204 0.48 -17.64 1.77
C GLY A 204 1.26 -16.46 2.35
N GLY A 205 1.73 -16.56 3.60
CA GLY A 205 2.60 -15.57 4.23
C GLY A 205 4.01 -15.51 3.62
N GLU A 206 4.38 -16.43 2.72
CA GLU A 206 5.67 -16.37 2.00
C GLU A 206 5.80 -15.16 1.07
N VAL A 207 4.73 -14.38 0.88
CA VAL A 207 4.81 -13.05 0.25
C VAL A 207 5.73 -12.09 1.02
N ASP A 208 5.98 -12.34 2.31
CA ASP A 208 6.93 -11.59 3.13
C ASP A 208 8.37 -12.09 3.06
N ASN A 209 8.61 -13.26 2.47
CA ASN A 209 9.94 -13.85 2.40
C ASN A 209 10.89 -12.98 1.54
N PRO A 210 12.05 -12.52 2.07
CA PRO A 210 13.02 -11.73 1.30
C PRO A 210 13.49 -12.42 0.01
N THR A 211 13.64 -13.76 0.04
CA THR A 211 14.01 -14.55 -1.14
C THR A 211 12.94 -14.54 -2.21
N TRP A 212 11.66 -14.44 -1.81
CA TRP A 212 10.55 -14.29 -2.74
C TRP A 212 10.49 -12.86 -3.29
N LYS A 213 10.61 -11.85 -2.43
CA LYS A 213 10.65 -10.42 -2.82
C LYS A 213 11.78 -10.14 -3.83
N ALA A 214 12.95 -10.76 -3.64
CA ALA A 214 14.11 -10.64 -4.54
C ALA A 214 13.87 -11.17 -5.98
N LYS A 215 12.75 -11.86 -6.26
CA LYS A 215 12.40 -12.33 -7.62
C LYS A 215 11.68 -11.27 -8.47
N TRP A 216 11.27 -10.16 -7.87
CA TRP A 216 10.49 -9.10 -8.51
C TRP A 216 11.31 -8.04 -9.25
N PRO A 217 12.48 -7.59 -8.75
CA PRO A 217 13.31 -6.64 -9.49
C PRO A 217 13.58 -7.11 -10.93
N GLY A 218 13.37 -6.22 -11.90
CA GLY A 218 13.58 -6.47 -13.33
C GLY A 218 12.42 -7.17 -14.07
N ARG A 219 11.34 -7.57 -13.38
CA ARG A 219 10.15 -8.14 -14.04
C ARG A 219 9.43 -7.09 -14.89
N ARG A 220 8.87 -7.53 -16.01
CA ARG A 220 8.03 -6.70 -16.89
C ARG A 220 6.59 -7.21 -16.86
N PHE A 221 5.63 -6.31 -16.90
CA PHE A 221 4.20 -6.63 -16.77
C PHE A 221 3.29 -5.82 -17.72
N LEU A 222 3.83 -4.81 -18.40
CA LEU A 222 3.13 -4.03 -19.42
C LEU A 222 3.55 -4.52 -20.82
N THR A 223 3.31 -5.79 -21.13
CA THR A 223 3.49 -6.30 -22.49
C THR A 223 2.18 -6.15 -23.26
N GLY A 224 2.12 -5.24 -24.24
CA GLY A 224 1.00 -5.14 -25.19
C GLY A 224 -0.07 -4.07 -24.89
N VAL A 225 0.22 -3.04 -24.09
CA VAL A 225 -0.70 -1.91 -23.92
C VAL A 225 -0.40 -0.86 -25.00
N GLU A 226 -1.28 -0.75 -26.01
CA GLU A 226 -1.39 0.48 -26.81
C GLU A 226 -1.64 1.63 -25.82
N CYS A 227 -0.60 2.42 -25.53
CA CYS A 227 -0.75 3.67 -24.81
C CYS A 227 -1.44 4.65 -25.76
N LYS A 228 -2.78 4.65 -25.76
CA LYS A 228 -3.54 5.76 -26.34
C LYS A 228 -3.33 6.97 -25.44
N ILE A 229 -2.33 7.77 -25.79
CA ILE A 229 -2.24 9.14 -25.30
C ILE A 229 -3.52 9.83 -25.74
N ALA A 230 -4.34 10.24 -24.77
CA ALA A 230 -5.54 11.02 -25.00
C ALA A 230 -5.11 12.36 -25.63
N GLY A 231 -5.25 12.48 -26.94
CA GLY A 231 -4.95 13.72 -27.66
C GLY A 231 -4.56 13.56 -29.12
N ASP A 232 -4.05 12.39 -29.56
CA ASP A 232 -3.61 12.25 -30.95
C ASP A 232 -4.64 11.50 -31.81
N GLN A 233 -5.49 12.26 -32.48
CA GLN A 233 -6.30 11.73 -33.57
C GLN A 233 -5.42 11.52 -34.80
N LYS A 234 -5.27 10.23 -35.15
CA LYS A 234 -4.88 9.63 -36.44
C LYS A 234 -3.45 9.10 -36.49
N SER A 235 -3.32 7.78 -36.37
CA SER A 235 -2.95 6.96 -37.54
C SER A 235 -3.03 5.46 -37.23
N ARG A 236 -4.14 4.89 -37.71
CA ARG A 236 -4.32 3.55 -38.25
C ARG A 236 -3.01 2.84 -38.66
N TRP A 237 -2.66 1.70 -38.05
CA TRP A 237 -2.11 0.53 -38.76
C TRP A 237 -2.45 -0.78 -38.06
N ARG A 238 -2.76 -1.80 -38.88
CA ARG A 238 -2.98 -3.19 -38.50
C ARG A 238 -1.61 -3.87 -38.29
N LEU A 239 -1.43 -4.51 -37.14
CA LEU A 239 -1.00 -5.90 -36.88
C LEU A 239 -0.52 -6.01 -35.44
#